data_AF-A0A2S6QZ19-F1
#
_entry.id   AF-A0A2S6QZ19-F1
#
_cell.length_a   1.000
_cell.length_b   1.000
_cell.length_c   1.000
_cell.angle_alpha   90.00
_cell.angle_beta   90.00
_cell.angle_gamma   90.00
#
_symmetry.space_group_name_H-M   'P 1'
#
loop_
_entity.id
_entity.type
_entity.pdbx_description
1 polymer ?
#
loop_
_entity_poly.entity_id
_entity_poly.type
_entity_poly.pdbx_seq_one_letter_code
_entity_poly.pdbx_strand_id
1 'polypeptide(L)'
;MSWLKTLVVGLSISALTSAGALAADATAEVKNADGEILGTVTLSETPHGVLLFADLMRMPTGGHAFHIHEKGACAPDFKAAGGHFNPSGTGHGIGNPEGSHGGDMPSLHAAADGSVKAEVLNVKVTLGAGSNSIFDSDGSAIVI
;
A
#
# COMPACT_ATOMS: atom_id res chain seq x y z
N MET A 1 73.76 0.48 2.61
CA MET A 1 72.55 -0.35 2.74
C MET A 1 71.33 0.47 2.38
N SER A 2 70.83 0.31 1.15
CA SER A 2 69.62 0.96 0.63
C SER A 2 68.39 0.13 1.04
N TRP A 3 67.44 0.75 1.73
CA TRP A 3 66.16 0.13 2.07
C TRP A 3 65.05 0.96 1.41
N LEU A 4 64.69 0.55 0.20
CA LEU A 4 63.55 1.10 -0.54
C LEU A 4 62.27 0.63 0.16
N LYS A 5 61.54 1.56 0.80
CA LYS A 5 60.21 1.29 1.35
C LYS A 5 59.20 1.37 0.22
N THR A 6 58.83 0.22 -0.34
CA THR A 6 57.74 0.11 -1.31
C THR A 6 56.42 0.47 -0.64
N LEU A 7 55.76 1.53 -1.13
CA LEU A 7 54.40 1.90 -0.75
C LEU A 7 53.44 1.23 -1.75
N VAL A 8 52.62 0.29 -1.30
CA VAL A 8 51.53 -0.29 -2.09
C VAL A 8 50.25 0.46 -1.74
N VAL A 9 49.75 1.28 -2.66
CA VAL A 9 48.41 1.88 -2.56
C VAL A 9 47.43 0.89 -3.17
N GLY A 10 46.69 0.17 -2.32
CA GLY A 10 45.59 -0.67 -2.76
C GLY A 10 44.36 0.18 -3.07
N LEU A 11 44.04 0.36 -4.35
CA LEU A 11 42.80 0.98 -4.78
C LEU A 11 41.68 -0.07 -4.69
N SER A 12 40.98 -0.10 -3.57
CA SER A 12 39.77 -0.91 -3.41
C SER A 12 38.64 -0.30 -4.23
N ILE A 13 38.29 -0.95 -5.34
CA ILE A 13 37.07 -0.68 -6.10
C ILE A 13 35.89 -1.17 -5.23
N SER A 14 35.19 -0.24 -4.58
CA SER A 14 33.90 -0.54 -3.97
C SER A 14 32.91 -0.85 -5.08
N ALA A 15 32.55 -2.13 -5.20
CA ALA A 15 31.44 -2.54 -6.05
C ALA A 15 30.16 -1.88 -5.53
N LEU A 16 29.61 -0.93 -6.28
CA LEU A 16 28.23 -0.49 -6.12
C LEU A 16 27.34 -1.67 -6.52
N THR A 17 26.95 -2.48 -5.54
CA THR A 17 25.81 -3.39 -5.72
C THR A 17 24.56 -2.52 -5.78
N SER A 18 24.16 -2.15 -6.99
CA SER A 18 22.82 -1.61 -7.24
C SER A 18 21.85 -2.75 -6.99
N ALA A 19 21.35 -2.86 -5.76
CA ALA A 19 20.20 -3.70 -5.46
C ALA A 19 19.03 -3.08 -6.23
N GLY A 20 18.70 -3.66 -7.39
CA GLY A 20 17.45 -3.34 -8.07
C GLY A 20 16.33 -3.53 -7.04
N ALA A 21 15.56 -2.47 -6.78
CA ALA A 21 14.39 -2.57 -5.93
C ALA A 21 13.49 -3.63 -6.56
N LEU A 22 13.42 -4.81 -5.93
CA LEU A 22 12.36 -5.76 -6.21
C LEU A 22 11.06 -4.99 -5.95
N ALA A 23 10.18 -4.91 -6.95
CA ALA A 23 8.84 -4.38 -6.74
C ALA A 23 8.25 -5.14 -5.54
N ALA A 24 7.99 -4.41 -4.46
CA ALA A 24 7.36 -5.02 -3.30
C ALA A 24 5.94 -5.38 -3.71
N ASP A 25 5.54 -6.63 -3.44
CA ASP A 25 4.17 -7.08 -3.60
C ASP A 25 3.64 -7.48 -2.22
N ALA A 26 2.35 -7.23 -2.01
CA ALA A 26 1.63 -7.66 -0.83
C ALA A 26 0.20 -8.07 -1.16
N THR A 27 -0.44 -8.81 -0.25
CA THR A 27 -1.82 -9.24 -0.40
C THR A 27 -2.57 -9.06 0.90
N ALA A 28 -3.71 -8.38 0.85
CA ALA A 28 -4.66 -8.26 1.94
C ALA A 28 -5.84 -9.20 1.68
N GLU A 29 -6.12 -10.10 2.63
CA GLU A 29 -7.37 -10.85 2.65
C GLU A 29 -8.50 -9.95 3.13
N VAL A 30 -9.59 -9.88 2.37
CA VAL A 30 -10.79 -9.12 2.75
C VAL A 30 -11.76 -10.07 3.41
N LYS A 31 -12.29 -9.69 4.58
CA LYS A 31 -13.29 -10.47 5.32
C LYS A 31 -14.44 -9.59 5.80
N ASN A 32 -15.64 -10.15 5.91
CA ASN A 32 -16.78 -9.46 6.51
C ASN A 32 -16.73 -9.50 8.05
N ALA A 33 -17.71 -8.86 8.71
CA ALA A 33 -17.79 -8.81 10.17
C ALA A 33 -17.99 -10.18 10.82
N ASP A 34 -18.55 -11.14 10.09
CA ASP A 34 -18.71 -12.53 10.52
C ASP A 34 -17.42 -13.37 10.33
N GLY A 35 -16.38 -12.77 9.76
CA GLY A 35 -15.09 -13.41 9.48
C GLY A 35 -15.06 -14.22 8.18
N GLU A 36 -16.12 -14.16 7.36
CA GLU A 36 -16.12 -14.81 6.06
C GLU A 36 -15.20 -14.06 5.10
N ILE A 37 -14.27 -14.79 4.48
CA ILE A 37 -13.36 -14.26 3.47
C ILE A 37 -14.18 -13.87 2.24
N LEU A 38 -14.04 -12.64 1.74
CA LEU A 38 -14.71 -12.14 0.53
C LEU A 38 -13.79 -12.06 -0.68
N GLY A 39 -12.49 -12.35 -0.52
CA GLY A 39 -11.50 -12.29 -1.60
C GLY A 39 -10.23 -11.58 -1.15
N THR A 40 -9.53 -10.97 -2.09
CA THR A 40 -8.23 -10.35 -1.84
C THR A 40 -8.07 -9.01 -2.53
N VAL A 41 -7.21 -8.17 -1.95
CA VAL A 41 -6.61 -7.02 -2.64
C VAL A 41 -5.11 -7.26 -2.73
N THR A 42 -4.59 -7.34 -3.95
CA THR A 42 -3.14 -7.42 -4.22
C THR A 42 -2.60 -6.02 -4.41
N LEU A 43 -1.48 -5.71 -3.77
CA LEU A 43 -0.79 -4.44 -3.84
C LEU A 43 0.57 -4.65 -4.49
N SER A 44 0.87 -3.88 -5.54
CA SER A 44 2.15 -3.93 -6.25
C SER A 44 2.77 -2.55 -6.31
N GLU A 45 4.01 -2.42 -5.83
CA GLU A 45 4.77 -1.19 -5.93
C GLU A 45 5.10 -0.86 -7.39
N THR A 46 4.85 0.38 -7.79
CA THR A 46 5.21 0.92 -9.10
C THR A 46 6.05 2.19 -8.94
N PRO A 47 6.75 2.67 -9.99
CA PRO A 47 7.46 3.95 -9.95
C PRO A 47 6.56 5.18 -9.66
N HIS A 48 5.23 5.03 -9.71
CA HIS A 48 4.27 6.13 -9.56
C HIS A 48 3.30 5.94 -8.38
N GLY A 49 3.55 4.97 -7.50
CA GLY A 49 2.68 4.63 -6.37
C GLY A 49 2.33 3.15 -6.36
N VAL A 50 1.25 2.78 -5.66
CA VAL A 50 0.85 1.38 -5.50
C VAL A 50 -0.33 1.05 -6.40
N LEU A 51 -0.22 -0.02 -7.18
CA LEU A 51 -1.33 -0.60 -7.92
C LEU A 51 -2.07 -1.59 -7.02
N LEU A 52 -3.36 -1.36 -6.80
CA LEU A 52 -4.24 -2.24 -6.04
C LEU A 52 -5.15 -2.99 -7.01
N PHE A 53 -5.10 -4.32 -6.98
CA PHE A 53 -6.02 -5.19 -7.70
C PHE A 53 -6.98 -5.86 -6.72
N ALA A 54 -8.25 -5.44 -6.74
CA ALA A 54 -9.31 -6.04 -5.94
C ALA A 54 -10.00 -7.16 -6.73
N ASP A 55 -10.00 -8.37 -6.16
CA ASP A 55 -10.74 -9.52 -6.65
C ASP A 55 -11.62 -10.06 -5.52
N LEU A 56 -12.89 -9.63 -5.53
CA LEU A 56 -13.84 -9.88 -4.44
C LEU A 56 -15.09 -10.58 -4.97
N MET A 57 -15.75 -11.28 -4.07
CA MET A 57 -16.98 -12.02 -4.27
C MET A 57 -17.92 -11.79 -3.09
N ARG A 58 -19.21 -12.08 -3.28
CA ARG A 58 -20.24 -11.96 -2.24
C ARG A 58 -20.40 -10.54 -1.69
N MET A 59 -20.01 -9.53 -2.47
CA MET A 59 -20.26 -8.13 -2.13
C MET A 59 -21.74 -7.78 -2.40
N PRO A 60 -22.39 -6.99 -1.54
CA PRO A 60 -23.71 -6.42 -1.86
C PRO A 60 -23.66 -5.66 -3.20
N THR A 61 -24.63 -5.82 -4.09
CA THR A 61 -24.61 -5.13 -5.40
C THR A 61 -24.57 -3.61 -5.25
N GLY A 62 -23.76 -2.93 -6.06
CA GLY A 62 -23.67 -1.46 -6.09
C GLY A 62 -22.30 -0.91 -5.70
N GLY A 63 -22.27 0.38 -5.36
CA GLY A 63 -21.04 1.10 -5.02
C GLY A 63 -20.58 0.83 -3.59
N HIS A 64 -19.28 0.59 -3.40
CA HIS A 64 -18.63 0.45 -2.09
C HIS A 64 -17.50 1.46 -1.98
N ALA A 65 -17.32 2.03 -0.79
CA ALA A 65 -16.16 2.86 -0.53
C ALA A 65 -14.90 2.00 -0.55
N PHE A 66 -13.73 2.59 -0.72
CA PHE A 66 -12.49 1.83 -0.75
C PHE A 66 -11.38 2.68 -0.19
N HIS A 67 -10.86 2.28 0.98
CA HIS A 67 -9.92 3.08 1.73
C HIS A 67 -8.77 2.25 2.28
N ILE A 68 -7.60 2.89 2.36
CA ILE A 68 -6.50 2.45 3.21
C ILE A 68 -6.65 3.18 4.54
N HIS A 69 -6.66 2.42 5.64
CA HIS A 69 -6.72 2.91 7.01
C HIS A 69 -5.36 2.84 7.68
N GLU A 70 -5.16 3.71 8.67
CA GLU A 70 -3.86 3.99 9.29
C GLU A 70 -3.30 2.85 10.15
N LYS A 71 -4.08 1.81 10.48
CA LYS A 71 -3.62 0.66 11.29
C LYS A 71 -4.00 -0.67 10.66
N GLY A 72 -3.08 -1.62 10.68
CA GLY A 72 -3.28 -3.02 10.26
C GLY A 72 -4.12 -3.84 11.24
N ALA A 73 -5.28 -3.34 11.66
CA ALA A 73 -6.13 -3.97 12.66
C ALA A 73 -7.59 -4.12 12.19
N CYS A 74 -7.97 -5.36 11.88
CA CYS A 74 -9.31 -5.71 11.37
C CYS A 74 -10.17 -6.42 12.44
N ALA A 75 -10.24 -5.87 13.65
CA ALA A 75 -11.13 -6.37 14.70
C ALA A 75 -12.61 -6.25 14.27
N PRO A 76 -13.55 -7.04 14.81
CA PRO A 76 -14.96 -6.97 14.46
C PRO A 76 -15.51 -5.55 14.70
N ASP A 77 -16.22 -4.99 13.72
CA ASP A 77 -16.62 -3.58 13.56
C ASP A 77 -15.61 -2.65 12.84
N PHE A 78 -14.40 -3.14 12.58
CA PHE A 78 -13.32 -2.50 11.83
C PHE A 78 -12.85 -1.12 12.33
N LYS A 79 -13.33 -0.65 13.48
CA LYS A 79 -12.91 0.64 14.05
C LYS A 79 -11.47 0.64 14.55
N ALA A 80 -10.95 -0.55 14.86
CA ALA A 80 -9.55 -0.72 15.28
C ALA A 80 -8.55 -0.28 14.20
N ALA A 81 -8.97 -0.24 12.93
CA ALA A 81 -8.17 0.26 11.81
C ALA A 81 -7.87 1.76 11.90
N GLY A 82 -8.60 2.51 12.75
CA GLY A 82 -8.43 3.95 12.89
C GLY A 82 -9.02 4.75 11.74
N GLY A 83 -8.50 5.96 11.54
CA GLY A 83 -8.87 6.82 10.44
C GLY A 83 -8.31 6.36 9.09
N HIS A 84 -8.64 7.11 8.04
CA HIS A 84 -8.02 6.90 6.73
C HIS A 84 -6.55 7.30 6.82
N PHE A 85 -5.69 6.60 6.08
CA PHE A 85 -4.28 6.94 5.96
C PHE A 85 -4.13 8.37 5.42
N ASN A 86 -3.62 9.30 6.24
CA ASN A 86 -3.54 10.73 5.91
C ASN A 86 -2.24 11.39 6.43
N PRO A 87 -1.06 10.99 5.94
CA PRO A 87 0.21 11.58 6.37
C PRO A 87 0.34 13.06 5.96
N SER A 88 -0.41 13.50 4.94
CA SER A 88 -0.39 14.87 4.42
C SER A 88 -1.32 15.83 5.17
N GLY A 89 -2.16 15.34 6.07
CA GLY A 89 -3.12 16.18 6.82
C GLY A 89 -4.16 16.88 5.93
N THR A 90 -4.52 16.29 4.80
CA THR A 90 -5.51 16.83 3.86
C THR A 90 -6.95 16.54 4.29
N GLY A 91 -7.93 17.08 3.58
CA GLY A 91 -9.34 16.78 3.80
C GLY A 91 -9.75 15.42 3.22
N HIS A 92 -10.93 14.93 3.62
CA HIS A 92 -11.49 13.69 3.08
C HIS A 92 -12.18 13.90 1.73
N GLY A 93 -12.05 12.90 0.85
CA GLY A 93 -12.79 12.73 -0.40
C GLY A 93 -11.96 13.10 -1.63
N ILE A 94 -12.01 12.28 -2.68
CA ILE A 94 -11.27 12.50 -3.94
C ILE A 94 -11.61 13.83 -4.62
N GLY A 95 -12.79 14.40 -4.35
CA GLY A 95 -13.24 15.69 -4.87
C GLY A 95 -13.00 16.88 -3.95
N ASN A 96 -12.30 16.70 -2.82
CA ASN A 96 -12.07 17.77 -1.86
C ASN A 96 -11.13 18.84 -2.46
N PRO A 97 -11.51 20.13 -2.45
CA PRO A 97 -10.68 21.21 -3.01
C PRO A 97 -9.34 21.40 -2.28
N GLU A 98 -9.24 20.96 -1.02
CA GLU A 98 -8.01 20.99 -0.21
C GLU A 98 -7.17 19.72 -0.36
N GLY A 99 -7.59 18.81 -1.26
CA GLY A 99 -6.98 17.51 -1.50
C GLY A 99 -7.60 16.40 -0.66
N SER A 100 -7.49 15.16 -1.14
CA SER A 100 -7.99 13.95 -0.46
C SER A 100 -6.94 13.33 0.48
N HIS A 101 -7.37 12.49 1.43
CA HIS A 101 -6.47 11.65 2.21
C HIS A 101 -5.62 10.76 1.28
N GLY A 102 -4.49 10.27 1.79
CA GLY A 102 -3.64 9.32 1.05
C GLY A 102 -4.33 7.97 0.83
N GLY A 103 -5.19 7.57 1.77
CA GLY A 103 -5.98 6.36 1.69
C GLY A 103 -7.29 6.48 0.91
N ASP A 104 -7.67 7.67 0.44
CA ASP A 104 -8.90 7.85 -0.34
C ASP A 104 -8.73 7.37 -1.79
N MET A 105 -9.60 6.45 -2.22
CA MET A 105 -9.59 5.88 -3.57
C MET A 105 -10.99 5.98 -4.23
N PRO A 106 -11.09 5.84 -5.56
CA PRO A 106 -12.38 5.65 -6.22
C PRO A 106 -13.14 4.46 -5.65
N SER A 107 -14.46 4.60 -5.55
CA SER A 107 -15.34 3.52 -5.12
C SER A 107 -15.25 2.31 -6.03
N LEU A 108 -15.38 1.12 -5.43
CA LEU A 108 -15.56 -0.14 -6.14
C LEU A 108 -17.02 -0.29 -6.56
N HIS A 109 -17.28 -1.09 -7.58
CA HIS A 109 -18.63 -1.44 -8.00
C HIS A 109 -18.81 -2.95 -8.05
N ALA A 110 -19.70 -3.46 -7.21
CA ALA A 110 -20.07 -4.87 -7.19
C ALA A 110 -21.20 -5.13 -8.19
N ALA A 111 -20.98 -6.12 -9.06
CA ALA A 111 -21.97 -6.58 -10.02
C ALA A 111 -23.17 -7.28 -9.33
N ALA A 112 -24.18 -7.61 -10.13
CA ALA A 112 -25.40 -8.27 -9.64
C ALA A 112 -25.14 -9.67 -9.04
N ASP A 113 -24.06 -10.33 -9.42
CA ASP A 113 -23.61 -11.61 -8.86
C ASP A 113 -22.70 -11.44 -7.61
N GLY A 114 -22.47 -10.20 -7.18
CA GLY A 114 -21.62 -9.85 -6.05
C GLY A 114 -20.12 -9.91 -6.34
N SER A 115 -19.72 -10.03 -7.60
CA SER A 115 -18.30 -9.96 -8.00
C SER A 115 -17.81 -8.52 -8.10
N VAL A 116 -16.55 -8.30 -7.74
CA VAL A 116 -15.78 -7.08 -7.99
C VAL A 116 -14.43 -7.49 -8.57
N LYS A 117 -14.10 -6.93 -9.74
CA LYS A 117 -12.74 -6.93 -10.28
C LYS A 117 -12.36 -5.50 -10.64
N ALA A 118 -11.37 -4.95 -9.98
CA ALA A 118 -10.97 -3.56 -10.17
C ALA A 118 -9.47 -3.37 -9.98
N GLU A 119 -8.90 -2.45 -10.76
CA GLU A 119 -7.54 -1.95 -10.59
C GLU A 119 -7.58 -0.47 -10.23
N VAL A 120 -6.86 -0.08 -9.19
CA VAL A 120 -6.73 1.30 -8.75
C VAL A 120 -5.26 1.62 -8.52
N LEU A 121 -4.73 2.58 -9.25
CA LEU A 121 -3.41 3.14 -8.98
C LEU A 121 -3.55 4.24 -7.92
N ASN A 122 -3.01 4.02 -6.72
CA ASN A 122 -2.92 5.03 -5.69
C ASN A 122 -1.52 5.68 -5.69
N VAL A 123 -1.47 6.91 -6.20
CA VAL A 123 -0.23 7.70 -6.35
C VAL A 123 0.23 8.39 -5.06
N LYS A 124 -0.55 8.27 -3.97
CA LYS A 124 -0.29 8.95 -2.69
C LYS A 124 0.36 8.04 -1.64
N VAL A 125 0.57 6.77 -1.96
CA VAL A 125 1.12 5.76 -1.04
C VAL A 125 2.26 5.00 -1.70
N THR A 126 3.09 4.36 -0.87
CA THR A 126 4.18 3.47 -1.28
C THR A 126 4.26 2.28 -0.33
N LEU A 127 4.72 1.14 -0.83
CA LEU A 127 5.12 -0.02 -0.03
C LEU A 127 6.59 0.09 0.45
N GLY A 128 7.34 1.04 -0.11
CA GLY A 128 8.70 1.36 0.30
C GLY A 128 8.77 2.23 1.54
N ALA A 129 9.94 2.83 1.79
CA ALA A 129 10.16 3.70 2.93
C ALA A 129 9.68 5.14 2.67
N GLY A 130 9.23 5.83 3.72
CA GLY A 130 8.85 7.24 3.68
C GLY A 130 7.57 7.53 4.47
N SER A 131 7.19 8.81 4.55
CA SER A 131 5.97 9.24 5.25
C SER A 131 4.68 8.72 4.61
N ASN A 132 4.74 8.34 3.33
CA ASN A 132 3.63 7.77 2.59
C ASN A 132 3.64 6.23 2.57
N SER A 133 4.51 5.62 3.38
CA SER A 133 4.57 4.17 3.50
C SER A 133 3.32 3.64 4.19
N ILE A 134 2.71 2.60 3.61
CA ILE A 134 1.62 1.84 4.23
C ILE A 134 2.11 0.54 4.90
N PHE A 135 3.44 0.36 4.95
CA PHE A 135 4.16 -0.68 5.67
C PHE A 135 5.02 -0.08 6.79
N ASP A 136 4.40 0.76 7.61
CA ASP A 136 4.98 1.27 8.84
C ASP A 136 4.87 0.23 9.99
N SER A 137 5.10 0.67 11.23
CA SER A 137 5.25 -0.21 12.38
C SER A 137 3.97 -0.94 12.80
N ASP A 138 2.80 -0.34 12.57
CA ASP A 138 1.49 -0.91 12.85
C ASP A 138 0.74 -1.35 11.59
N GLY A 139 1.34 -1.11 10.41
CA GLY A 139 0.83 -1.50 9.12
C GLY A 139 -0.46 -0.76 8.77
N SER A 140 -1.06 -1.12 7.65
CA SER A 140 -2.32 -0.52 7.21
C SER A 140 -3.39 -1.58 6.97
N ALA A 141 -4.65 -1.18 7.01
CA ALA A 141 -5.79 -2.03 6.69
C ALA A 141 -6.52 -1.53 5.44
N ILE A 142 -7.01 -2.46 4.63
CA ILE A 142 -7.95 -2.16 3.56
C ILE A 142 -9.37 -2.28 4.12
N VAL A 143 -10.17 -1.23 3.96
CA VAL A 143 -11.58 -1.19 4.38
C VAL A 143 -12.46 -0.82 3.18
N ILE A 144 -13.54 -1.58 3.01
CA ILE A 144 -14.49 -1.50 1.89
C ILE A 144 -15.90 -1.33 2.45
#